data_AF-A0A4S9A1L9-F1
#
_entry.id   AF-A0A4S9A1L9-F1
#
_cell.length_a   1.000
_cell.length_b   1.000
_cell.length_c   1.000
_cell.angle_alpha   90.00
_cell.angle_beta   90.00
_cell.angle_gamma   90.00
#
_symmetry.space_group_name_H-M   'P 1'
#
loop_
_entity.id
_entity.type
_entity.pdbx_description
1 polymer ?
#
loop_
_entity_poly.entity_id
_entity_poly.type
_entity_poly.pdbx_seq_one_letter_code
_entity_poly.pdbx_strand_id
1 'polypeptide(L)'
;MGVLGIGCFSDQFSEYSQLGRARVRKTWLTLRRVIAVAELIGLPRAAVVVQANAASQSGPFRSDLEPIDEDPYSEQNQKAEVWESICAIDRITAMMCSLPIATVNFPLPVRPIIDMNGEVILQSFIHRLFNIASRVLELDDIHTQKKSIPELINIVMATDQELQTLAQAPAKSWWQEHGSQMSKEALFQYWHSYFTIRTHLRLALAYEHDQRFLYNFMTCFSACQEHAKRYISLRPLLPAGFFASSIVDLQAFTAIVFLLLATDESKTASSSVASRQNMNAQQTRGLVDQAVETMELAAKRTA
;
A
#
# COMPACT_ATOMS: atom_id res chain seq x y z
N MET A 1 -35.99 -3.01 25.26
CA MET A 1 -35.90 -4.02 24.19
C MET A 1 -34.69 -3.77 23.29
N GLY A 2 -33.49 -3.65 23.87
CA GLY A 2 -32.23 -3.64 23.13
C GLY A 2 -31.51 -4.96 23.37
N VAL A 3 -30.47 -5.25 22.57
CA VAL A 3 -29.51 -6.39 22.68
C VAL A 3 -29.64 -7.51 21.63
N LEU A 4 -30.54 -7.45 20.63
CA LEU A 4 -30.59 -8.48 19.56
C LEU A 4 -29.86 -8.12 18.24
N GLY A 5 -29.25 -6.94 18.12
CA GLY A 5 -28.66 -6.45 16.86
C GLY A 5 -27.15 -6.66 16.66
N ILE A 6 -26.39 -7.01 17.71
CA ILE A 6 -24.91 -7.05 17.66
C ILE A 6 -24.39 -8.48 17.44
N GLY A 7 -25.15 -9.51 17.79
CA GLY A 7 -24.74 -10.91 17.65
C GLY A 7 -24.67 -11.40 16.19
N CYS A 8 -25.58 -10.95 15.32
CA CYS A 8 -25.63 -11.43 13.94
C CYS A 8 -24.47 -10.89 13.06
N PHE A 9 -23.93 -9.71 13.38
CA PHE A 9 -22.74 -9.15 12.72
C PHE A 9 -21.44 -9.83 13.18
N SER A 10 -21.37 -10.24 14.45
CA SER A 10 -20.24 -11.02 14.99
C SER A 10 -20.06 -12.35 14.25
N ASP A 11 -21.15 -13.06 14.00
CA ASP A 11 -21.10 -14.42 13.48
C ASP A 11 -20.82 -14.46 11.97
N GLN A 12 -21.39 -13.54 11.19
CA GLN A 12 -21.01 -13.34 9.80
C GLN A 12 -19.57 -12.82 9.66
N PHE A 13 -19.14 -11.86 10.48
CA PHE A 13 -17.76 -11.38 10.43
C PHE A 13 -16.76 -12.48 10.82
N SER A 14 -17.10 -13.35 11.77
CA SER A 14 -16.29 -14.50 12.14
C SER A 14 -16.16 -15.51 10.99
N GLU A 15 -17.25 -15.84 10.31
CA GLU A 15 -17.27 -16.81 9.21
C GLU A 15 -16.54 -16.27 7.95
N TYR A 16 -16.76 -15.01 7.57
CA TYR A 16 -16.02 -14.33 6.50
C TYR A 16 -14.54 -14.13 6.85
N SER A 17 -14.22 -13.84 8.12
CA SER A 17 -12.85 -13.69 8.59
C SER A 17 -12.10 -15.03 8.58
N GLN A 18 -12.75 -16.16 8.91
CA GLN A 18 -12.12 -17.48 8.78
C GLN A 18 -11.90 -17.89 7.31
N LEU A 19 -12.87 -17.60 6.43
CA LEU A 19 -12.75 -17.90 5.00
C LEU A 19 -11.68 -17.03 4.32
N GLY A 20 -11.61 -15.74 4.69
CA GLY A 20 -10.55 -14.82 4.28
C GLY A 20 -9.18 -15.26 4.79
N ARG A 21 -9.05 -15.62 6.08
CA ARG A 21 -7.81 -16.12 6.68
C ARG A 21 -7.32 -17.42 6.06
N ALA A 22 -8.22 -18.35 5.74
CA ALA A 22 -7.86 -19.61 5.08
C ALA A 22 -7.33 -19.40 3.64
N ARG A 23 -7.94 -18.48 2.89
CA ARG A 23 -7.48 -18.10 1.55
C ARG A 23 -6.15 -17.35 1.60
N VAL A 24 -5.99 -16.40 2.53
CA VAL A 24 -4.74 -15.65 2.75
C VAL A 24 -3.58 -16.60 3.08
N ARG A 25 -3.78 -17.56 3.99
CA ARG A 25 -2.75 -18.56 4.34
C ARG A 25 -2.37 -19.41 3.12
N LYS A 26 -3.34 -19.88 2.34
CA LYS A 26 -3.07 -20.68 1.14
C LYS A 26 -2.31 -19.88 0.08
N THR A 27 -2.71 -18.64 -0.17
CA THR A 27 -2.02 -17.72 -1.09
C THR A 27 -0.57 -17.49 -0.64
N TRP A 28 -0.37 -17.21 0.64
CA TRP A 28 0.97 -17.00 1.20
C TRP A 28 1.86 -18.24 1.09
N LEU A 29 1.38 -19.43 1.45
CA LEU A 29 2.13 -20.68 1.29
C LEU A 29 2.45 -20.99 -0.17
N THR A 30 1.52 -20.68 -1.08
CA THR A 30 1.74 -20.84 -2.52
C THR A 30 2.86 -19.91 -2.99
N LEU A 31 2.84 -18.66 -2.54
CA LEU A 31 3.88 -17.68 -2.87
C LEU A 31 5.26 -18.11 -2.33
N ARG A 32 5.33 -18.67 -1.12
CA ARG A 32 6.57 -19.26 -0.58
C ARG A 32 7.12 -20.39 -1.46
N ARG A 33 6.25 -21.24 -2.01
CA ARG A 33 6.66 -22.30 -2.95
C ARG A 33 7.16 -21.73 -4.27
N VAL A 34 6.48 -20.72 -4.81
CA VAL A 34 6.90 -20.03 -6.04
C VAL A 34 8.29 -19.41 -5.86
N ILE A 35 8.54 -18.75 -4.74
CA ILE A 35 9.85 -18.15 -4.43
C ILE A 35 10.94 -19.22 -4.36
N ALA A 36 10.70 -20.33 -3.64
CA ALA A 36 11.67 -21.42 -3.54
C ALA A 36 12.02 -22.03 -4.90
N VAL A 37 11.03 -22.22 -5.78
CA VAL A 37 11.25 -22.70 -7.15
C VAL A 37 12.03 -21.68 -7.98
N ALA A 38 11.69 -20.39 -7.87
CA ALA A 38 12.39 -19.32 -8.57
C ALA A 38 13.87 -19.19 -8.14
N GLU A 39 14.16 -19.35 -6.86
CA GLU A 39 15.53 -19.41 -6.33
C GLU A 39 16.29 -20.61 -6.90
N LEU A 40 15.66 -21.80 -6.93
CA LEU A 40 16.25 -23.03 -7.44
C LEU A 40 16.62 -22.93 -8.93
N ILE A 41 15.75 -22.34 -9.76
CA ILE A 41 16.01 -22.15 -11.20
C ILE A 41 16.93 -20.94 -11.48
N GLY A 42 17.35 -20.21 -10.44
CA GLY A 42 18.35 -19.16 -10.54
C GLY A 42 17.84 -17.78 -10.98
N LEU A 43 16.53 -17.50 -10.89
CA LEU A 43 16.00 -16.17 -11.23
C LEU A 43 16.64 -15.01 -10.42
N PRO A 44 16.94 -15.14 -9.11
CA PRO A 44 17.60 -14.07 -8.37
C PRO A 44 18.98 -13.73 -8.93
N ARG A 45 19.75 -14.74 -9.36
CA ARG A 45 21.06 -14.54 -10.00
C ARG A 45 20.91 -13.77 -11.31
N ALA A 46 19.85 -14.05 -12.06
CA ALA A 46 19.58 -13.33 -13.30
C ALA A 46 19.35 -11.84 -13.06
N ALA A 47 18.52 -11.50 -12.08
CA ALA A 47 18.28 -10.12 -11.68
C ALA A 47 19.55 -9.38 -11.25
N VAL A 48 20.43 -10.03 -10.48
CA VAL A 48 21.71 -9.43 -10.05
C VAL A 48 22.61 -9.11 -11.25
N VAL A 49 22.73 -10.02 -12.21
CA VAL A 49 23.54 -9.82 -13.41
C VAL A 49 23.01 -8.65 -14.25
N VAL A 50 21.69 -8.59 -14.47
CA VAL A 50 21.07 -7.50 -15.24
C VAL A 50 21.28 -6.15 -14.55
N GLN A 51 21.11 -6.07 -13.23
CA GLN A 51 21.35 -4.84 -12.48
C GLN A 51 22.83 -4.40 -12.53
N ALA A 52 23.77 -5.33 -12.40
CA ALA A 52 25.20 -5.03 -12.51
C ALA A 52 25.58 -4.51 -13.91
N ASN A 53 25.00 -5.09 -14.95
CA ASN A 53 25.22 -4.66 -16.33
C ASN A 53 24.65 -3.26 -16.58
N ALA A 54 23.43 -2.98 -16.09
CA ALA A 54 22.82 -1.65 -16.20
C ALA A 54 23.65 -0.55 -15.52
N ALA A 55 24.23 -0.83 -14.34
CA ALA A 55 25.14 0.09 -13.65
C ALA A 55 26.48 0.30 -14.39
N SER A 56 26.92 -0.69 -15.18
CA SER A 56 28.16 -0.62 -15.95
C SER A 56 27.99 0.11 -17.28
N GLN A 57 26.78 0.11 -17.86
CA GLN A 57 26.44 0.76 -19.12
C GLN A 57 26.18 2.28 -19.02
N SER A 58 26.19 2.86 -17.81
CA SER A 58 26.18 4.32 -17.60
C SER A 58 27.51 5.04 -17.94
N GLY A 59 28.49 4.33 -18.54
CA GLY A 59 29.72 4.90 -19.12
C GLY A 59 29.63 5.12 -20.65
N PRO A 60 30.54 5.90 -21.27
CA PRO A 60 30.45 6.26 -22.69
C PRO A 60 30.49 5.01 -23.60
N PHE A 61 29.51 4.97 -24.50
CA PHE A 61 29.16 3.87 -25.41
C PHE A 61 30.37 3.40 -26.26
N ARG A 62 30.73 2.12 -26.14
CA ARG A 62 31.52 1.42 -27.17
C ARG A 62 30.55 0.67 -28.08
N SER A 63 30.26 1.30 -29.21
CA SER A 63 29.68 0.65 -30.38
C SER A 63 30.73 -0.28 -30.94
N ASP A 64 30.54 -1.58 -30.85
CA ASP A 64 30.99 -2.59 -31.80
C ASP A 64 30.54 -3.95 -31.23
N LEU A 65 29.62 -4.63 -31.92
CA LEU A 65 29.66 -6.07 -32.22
C LEU A 65 28.33 -6.58 -32.84
N GLU A 66 28.51 -7.57 -33.71
CA GLU A 66 27.59 -8.17 -34.69
C GLU A 66 26.35 -8.88 -34.10
N PRO A 67 25.29 -9.11 -34.91
CA PRO A 67 24.06 -9.74 -34.47
C PRO A 67 24.22 -11.27 -34.36
N ILE A 68 23.98 -11.81 -33.17
CA ILE A 68 23.92 -13.26 -32.90
C ILE A 68 22.47 -13.65 -32.59
N ASP A 69 22.03 -14.77 -33.18
CA ASP A 69 20.76 -15.47 -32.96
C ASP A 69 20.44 -15.65 -31.45
N GLU A 70 19.16 -15.42 -31.10
CA GLU A 70 18.58 -15.44 -29.74
C GLU A 70 19.43 -14.74 -28.66
N ASP A 71 19.24 -13.43 -28.54
CA ASP A 71 19.96 -12.56 -27.61
C ASP A 71 19.96 -13.12 -26.17
N PRO A 72 21.10 -13.61 -25.64
CA PRO A 72 21.20 -14.10 -24.27
C PRO A 72 20.85 -13.03 -23.22
N TYR A 73 20.95 -11.74 -23.58
CA TYR A 73 20.45 -10.65 -22.75
C TYR A 73 18.93 -10.66 -22.65
N SER A 74 18.21 -11.07 -23.70
CA SER A 74 16.74 -11.14 -23.69
C SER A 74 16.22 -12.21 -22.72
N GLU A 75 16.84 -13.40 -22.68
CA GLU A 75 16.47 -14.48 -21.75
C GLU A 75 16.77 -14.07 -20.29
N GLN A 76 17.94 -13.46 -20.06
CA GLN A 76 18.34 -13.01 -18.73
C GLN A 76 17.46 -11.85 -18.22
N ASN A 77 17.12 -10.91 -19.09
CA ASN A 77 16.19 -9.81 -18.77
C ASN A 77 14.80 -10.36 -18.42
N GLN A 78 14.30 -11.34 -19.18
CA GLN A 78 13.02 -11.96 -18.88
C GLN A 78 13.02 -12.67 -17.52
N LYS A 79 14.10 -13.41 -17.19
CA LYS A 79 14.27 -14.03 -15.87
C LYS A 79 14.32 -13.00 -14.75
N ALA A 80 15.00 -11.87 -14.97
CA ALA A 80 15.07 -10.76 -14.03
C ALA A 80 13.69 -10.13 -13.79
N GLU A 81 12.93 -9.85 -14.85
CA GLU A 81 11.57 -9.30 -14.77
C GLU A 81 10.61 -10.21 -14.02
N VAL A 82 10.69 -11.53 -14.24
CA VAL A 82 9.90 -12.51 -13.49
C VAL A 82 10.29 -12.49 -12.02
N TRP A 83 11.59 -12.44 -11.69
CA TRP A 83 12.04 -12.35 -10.29
C TRP A 83 11.57 -11.07 -9.61
N GLU A 84 11.68 -9.93 -10.30
CA GLU A 84 11.20 -8.64 -9.81
C GLU A 84 9.69 -8.70 -9.55
N SER A 85 8.92 -9.30 -10.45
CA SER A 85 7.47 -9.49 -10.26
C SER A 85 7.15 -10.37 -9.05
N ILE A 86 7.90 -11.45 -8.83
CA ILE A 86 7.73 -12.31 -7.64
C ILE A 86 8.03 -11.52 -6.35
N CYS A 87 9.13 -10.78 -6.31
CA CYS A 87 9.49 -9.92 -5.17
C CYS A 87 8.42 -8.86 -4.90
N ALA A 88 7.92 -8.21 -5.97
CA ALA A 88 6.87 -7.23 -5.90
C ALA A 88 5.58 -7.81 -5.29
N ILE A 89 5.13 -8.97 -5.78
CA ILE A 89 3.94 -9.66 -5.29
C ILE A 89 4.10 -10.12 -3.84
N ASP A 90 5.27 -10.65 -3.46
CA ASP A 90 5.59 -11.04 -2.08
C ASP A 90 5.48 -9.84 -1.13
N ARG A 91 6.11 -8.72 -1.47
CA ARG A 91 6.08 -7.52 -0.64
C ARG A 91 4.69 -6.92 -0.47
N ILE A 92 3.95 -6.75 -1.57
CA ILE A 92 2.59 -6.18 -1.46
C ILE A 92 1.66 -7.15 -0.72
N THR A 93 1.68 -8.44 -1.03
CA THR A 93 0.81 -9.42 -0.36
C THR A 93 1.12 -9.51 1.12
N ALA A 94 2.40 -9.55 1.47
CA ALA A 94 2.86 -9.55 2.85
C ALA A 94 2.39 -8.29 3.58
N MET A 95 2.56 -7.12 2.98
CA MET A 95 2.11 -5.85 3.56
C MET A 95 0.61 -5.88 3.77
N MET A 96 -0.17 -6.14 2.72
CA MET A 96 -1.62 -6.16 2.76
C MET A 96 -2.22 -7.10 3.80
N CYS A 97 -1.57 -8.25 4.04
CA CYS A 97 -2.08 -9.29 4.93
C CYS A 97 -1.37 -9.34 6.29
N SER A 98 -0.44 -8.42 6.55
CA SER A 98 0.45 -8.43 7.74
C SER A 98 1.17 -9.77 7.92
N LEU A 99 1.79 -10.26 6.85
CA LEU A 99 2.55 -11.52 6.82
C LEU A 99 4.05 -11.24 6.66
N PRO A 100 4.93 -12.19 7.02
CA PRO A 100 6.37 -12.04 6.80
C PRO A 100 6.71 -12.06 5.31
N ILE A 101 7.59 -11.14 4.89
CA ILE A 101 8.20 -11.09 3.55
C ILE A 101 9.28 -12.17 3.44
N ALA A 102 9.30 -12.93 2.34
CA ALA A 102 10.38 -13.90 2.06
C ALA A 102 11.54 -13.27 1.28
N THR A 103 11.23 -12.32 0.42
CA THR A 103 12.16 -11.66 -0.51
C THR A 103 12.83 -10.41 0.04
N VAL A 104 12.89 -10.24 1.38
CA VAL A 104 13.37 -8.99 2.00
C VAL A 104 14.80 -8.64 1.60
N ASN A 105 15.65 -9.64 1.36
CA ASN A 105 17.05 -9.47 1.00
C ASN A 105 17.28 -9.20 -0.50
N PHE A 106 16.23 -9.12 -1.31
CA PHE A 106 16.32 -8.96 -2.77
C PHE A 106 15.67 -7.66 -3.24
N PRO A 107 16.27 -6.47 -2.97
CA PRO A 107 15.63 -5.19 -3.22
C PRO A 107 15.16 -5.06 -4.68
N LEU A 108 13.97 -4.47 -4.88
CA LEU A 108 13.51 -4.17 -6.23
C LEU A 108 14.37 -3.05 -6.81
N PRO A 109 14.63 -3.07 -8.13
CA PRO A 109 15.51 -2.10 -8.77
C PRO A 109 14.94 -0.68 -8.63
N VAL A 110 15.82 0.27 -8.35
CA VAL A 110 15.49 1.69 -8.32
C VAL A 110 15.78 2.26 -9.71
N ARG A 111 14.71 2.50 -10.48
CA ARG A 111 14.74 3.07 -11.83
C ARG A 111 14.09 4.45 -11.82
N PRO A 112 14.37 5.33 -12.81
CA PRO A 112 13.64 6.58 -12.97
C PRO A 112 12.13 6.35 -13.00
N ILE A 113 11.39 7.18 -12.25
CA ILE A 113 9.92 7.13 -12.18
C ILE A 113 9.29 7.88 -13.34
N ILE A 114 10.01 8.83 -13.92
CA ILE A 114 9.57 9.68 -15.02
C ILE A 114 10.40 9.35 -16.25
N ASP A 115 9.75 9.19 -17.40
CA ASP A 115 10.40 8.96 -18.69
C ASP A 115 10.89 10.27 -19.33
N MET A 116 11.46 10.19 -20.54
CA MET A 116 11.95 11.36 -21.27
C MET A 116 10.83 12.32 -21.71
N ASN A 117 9.58 11.87 -21.73
CA ASN A 117 8.41 12.65 -22.12
C ASN A 117 7.71 13.30 -20.92
N GLY A 118 8.16 13.02 -19.69
CA GLY A 118 7.51 13.51 -18.47
C GLY A 118 6.40 12.59 -17.96
N GLU A 119 6.21 11.40 -18.56
CA GLU A 119 5.18 10.44 -18.19
C GLU A 119 5.67 9.48 -17.10
N VAL A 120 4.74 8.97 -16.29
CA VAL A 120 5.06 8.06 -15.19
C VAL A 120 5.33 6.65 -15.71
N ILE A 121 6.54 6.15 -15.47
CA ILE A 121 6.89 4.75 -15.63
C ILE A 121 6.29 3.97 -14.46
N LEU A 122 5.08 3.44 -14.66
CA LEU A 122 4.30 2.81 -13.61
C LEU A 122 5.06 1.68 -12.89
N GLN A 123 5.82 0.85 -13.61
CA GLN A 123 6.61 -0.22 -13.01
C GLN A 123 7.66 0.30 -12.01
N SER A 124 8.37 1.38 -12.36
CA SER A 124 9.34 2.03 -11.47
C SER A 124 8.67 2.59 -10.21
N PHE A 125 7.48 3.20 -10.38
CA PHE A 125 6.67 3.67 -9.25
C PHE A 125 6.27 2.51 -8.32
N ILE A 126 5.78 1.40 -8.89
CA ILE A 126 5.39 0.19 -8.15
C ILE A 126 6.58 -0.38 -7.38
N HIS A 127 7.74 -0.51 -8.03
CA HIS A 127 8.95 -1.03 -7.38
C HIS A 127 9.37 -0.15 -6.20
N ARG A 128 9.32 1.17 -6.36
CA ARG A 128 9.62 2.09 -5.27
C ARG A 128 8.62 1.96 -4.13
N LEU A 129 7.32 1.94 -4.43
CA LEU A 129 6.27 1.75 -3.44
C LEU A 129 6.45 0.42 -2.69
N PHE A 130 6.73 -0.67 -3.39
CA PHE A 130 6.83 -2.00 -2.78
C PHE A 130 8.14 -2.22 -2.02
N ASN A 131 9.22 -1.50 -2.35
CA ASN A 131 10.39 -1.44 -1.48
C ASN A 131 10.07 -0.79 -0.11
N ILE A 132 9.15 0.18 -0.07
CA ILE A 132 8.70 0.82 1.19
C ILE A 132 7.86 -0.16 2.04
N ALA A 133 7.23 -1.16 1.42
CA ALA A 133 6.29 -2.08 2.08
C ALA A 133 6.89 -2.86 3.27
N SER A 134 8.18 -3.21 3.22
CA SER A 134 8.86 -3.89 4.34
C SER A 134 8.97 -3.01 5.56
N ARG A 135 9.27 -1.72 5.37
CA ARG A 135 9.38 -0.74 6.45
C ARG A 135 8.03 -0.46 7.09
N VAL A 136 6.97 -0.42 6.29
CA VAL A 136 5.60 -0.31 6.81
C VAL A 136 5.25 -1.53 7.66
N LEU A 137 5.58 -2.74 7.23
CA LEU A 137 5.36 -3.96 8.03
C LEU A 137 6.17 -3.99 9.33
N GLU A 138 7.41 -3.50 9.31
CA GLU A 138 8.22 -3.37 10.52
C GLU A 138 7.58 -2.46 11.57
N LEU A 139 6.66 -1.56 11.18
CA LEU A 139 5.92 -0.69 12.11
C LEU A 139 4.80 -1.45 12.85
N ASP A 140 4.22 -2.47 12.21
CA ASP A 140 3.15 -3.29 12.81
C ASP A 140 3.68 -4.29 13.83
N ASP A 141 4.88 -4.83 13.58
CA ASP A 141 5.56 -5.82 14.43
C ASP A 141 6.32 -5.18 15.63
N ILE A 142 6.02 -3.93 15.99
CA ILE A 142 6.75 -3.25 17.07
C ILE A 142 6.25 -3.64 18.47
N HIS A 143 5.01 -4.11 18.59
CA HIS A 143 4.51 -4.63 19.87
C HIS A 143 5.36 -5.80 20.40
N THR A 144 5.92 -6.58 19.48
CA THR A 144 6.84 -7.70 19.70
C THR A 144 8.28 -7.23 19.85
N GLN A 145 8.67 -6.09 19.24
CA GLN A 145 10.07 -5.62 19.22
C GLN A 145 10.48 -4.62 20.32
N LYS A 146 9.59 -4.23 21.25
CA LYS A 146 9.90 -3.32 22.40
C LYS A 146 10.70 -2.04 22.03
N LYS A 147 10.50 -1.48 20.82
CA LYS A 147 11.19 -0.24 20.40
C LYS A 147 10.75 0.94 21.25
N SER A 148 11.69 1.83 21.57
CA SER A 148 11.41 3.09 22.27
C SER A 148 10.61 4.06 21.39
N ILE A 149 9.95 5.06 22.02
CA ILE A 149 9.18 6.08 21.30
C ILE A 149 10.05 6.86 20.30
N PRO A 150 11.28 7.33 20.63
CA PRO A 150 12.13 8.01 19.67
C PRO A 150 12.50 7.14 18.46
N GLU A 151 12.78 5.86 18.67
CA GLU A 151 13.06 4.92 17.57
C GLU A 151 11.84 4.75 16.67
N LEU A 152 10.65 4.63 17.25
CA LEU A 152 9.40 4.55 16.50
C LEU A 152 9.19 5.81 15.64
N ILE A 153 9.38 7.01 16.22
CA ILE A 153 9.27 8.27 15.48
C ILE A 153 10.27 8.30 14.31
N ASN A 154 11.51 7.90 14.54
CA ASN A 154 12.54 7.89 13.49
C ASN A 154 12.16 6.97 12.32
N ILE A 155 11.66 5.75 12.60
CA ILE A 155 11.23 4.82 11.55
C ILE A 155 10.04 5.39 10.78
N VAL A 156 9.03 5.92 11.49
CA VAL A 156 7.84 6.52 10.86
C VAL A 156 8.22 7.71 9.97
N MET A 157 9.04 8.63 10.46
CA MET A 157 9.46 9.82 9.69
C MET A 157 10.34 9.48 8.51
N ALA A 158 11.26 8.53 8.66
CA ALA A 158 12.05 8.08 7.52
C ALA A 158 11.18 7.34 6.47
N THR A 159 10.11 6.67 6.88
CA THR A 159 9.18 5.97 5.97
C THR A 159 8.28 6.98 5.25
N ASP A 160 7.74 7.95 5.98
CA ASP A 160 6.96 9.07 5.42
C ASP A 160 7.79 9.86 4.41
N GLN A 161 9.03 10.19 4.72
CA GLN A 161 9.91 10.90 3.78
C GLN A 161 10.07 10.16 2.44
N GLU A 162 10.20 8.83 2.45
CA GLU A 162 10.24 8.05 1.21
C GLU A 162 8.91 8.06 0.45
N LEU A 163 7.78 7.97 1.16
CA LEU A 163 6.44 8.07 0.57
C LEU A 163 6.21 9.45 -0.06
N GLN A 164 6.66 10.53 0.60
CA GLN A 164 6.58 11.89 0.08
C GLN A 164 7.46 12.08 -1.15
N THR A 165 8.71 11.60 -1.11
CA THR A 165 9.61 11.65 -2.28
C THR A 165 9.02 10.89 -3.47
N LEU A 166 8.41 9.73 -3.24
CA LEU A 166 7.69 8.99 -4.27
C LEU A 166 6.47 9.77 -4.78
N ALA A 167 5.73 10.43 -3.88
CA ALA A 167 4.54 11.21 -4.24
C ALA A 167 4.85 12.44 -5.10
N GLN A 168 6.03 13.03 -4.90
CA GLN A 168 6.50 14.24 -5.58
C GLN A 168 7.03 13.98 -7.00
N ALA A 169 7.36 12.73 -7.34
CA ALA A 169 7.92 12.43 -8.67
C ALA A 169 6.89 12.62 -9.81
N PRO A 170 5.66 12.07 -9.73
CA PRO A 170 4.61 12.37 -10.70
C PRO A 170 4.10 13.82 -10.64
N ALA A 171 3.64 14.33 -11.78
CA ALA A 171 2.93 15.60 -11.84
C ALA A 171 1.61 15.56 -11.03
N LYS A 172 1.13 16.72 -10.56
CA LYS A 172 -0.14 16.82 -9.80
C LYS A 172 -1.36 16.30 -10.55
N SER A 173 -1.34 16.37 -11.89
CA SER A 173 -2.39 15.83 -12.76
C SER A 173 -2.48 14.30 -12.67
N TRP A 174 -1.37 13.61 -12.44
CA TRP A 174 -1.33 12.17 -12.31
C TRP A 174 -2.18 11.69 -11.13
N TRP A 175 -2.18 12.43 -10.02
CA TRP A 175 -2.95 12.11 -8.82
C TRP A 175 -4.45 12.41 -8.92
N GLN A 176 -4.93 13.04 -10.00
CA GLN A 176 -6.36 13.36 -10.13
C GLN A 176 -7.18 12.08 -10.35
N GLU A 177 -8.41 12.08 -9.83
CA GLU A 177 -9.32 10.93 -9.98
C GLU A 177 -9.50 10.57 -11.45
N HIS A 178 -9.29 9.29 -11.75
CA HIS A 178 -9.49 8.76 -13.09
C HIS A 178 -10.99 8.62 -13.32
N GLY A 179 -11.45 8.92 -14.53
CA GLY A 179 -12.88 8.97 -14.89
C GLY A 179 -13.58 7.61 -14.82
N SER A 180 -14.55 7.37 -15.69
CA SER A 180 -15.43 6.18 -15.61
C SER A 180 -14.78 4.83 -15.94
N GLN A 181 -13.46 4.74 -16.04
CA GLN A 181 -12.73 3.52 -16.38
C GLN A 181 -11.66 3.20 -15.33
N MET A 182 -11.55 1.91 -15.00
CA MET A 182 -10.50 1.43 -14.11
C MET A 182 -9.14 1.65 -14.76
N SER A 183 -8.29 2.45 -14.11
CA SER A 183 -6.88 2.58 -14.46
C SER A 183 -6.02 1.82 -13.45
N LYS A 184 -4.87 1.30 -13.91
CA LYS A 184 -3.92 0.61 -13.05
C LYS A 184 -3.31 1.59 -12.05
N GLU A 185 -3.05 2.81 -12.49
CA GLU A 185 -2.54 3.94 -11.71
C GLU A 185 -3.46 4.23 -10.50
N ALA A 186 -4.79 4.22 -10.69
CA ALA A 186 -5.75 4.45 -9.59
C ALA A 186 -5.54 3.46 -8.42
N LEU A 187 -5.25 2.19 -8.72
CA LEU A 187 -5.02 1.16 -7.70
C LEU A 187 -3.74 1.43 -6.91
N PHE A 188 -2.67 1.85 -7.59
CA PHE A 188 -1.40 2.14 -6.93
C PHE A 188 -1.40 3.47 -6.17
N GLN A 189 -2.16 4.46 -6.62
CA GLN A 189 -2.43 5.68 -5.85
C GLN A 189 -3.27 5.38 -4.61
N TYR A 190 -4.26 4.51 -4.75
CA TYR A 190 -5.05 3.98 -3.63
C TYR A 190 -4.14 3.27 -2.60
N TRP A 191 -3.21 2.41 -3.05
CA TRP A 191 -2.25 1.78 -2.14
C TRP A 191 -1.23 2.75 -1.56
N HIS A 192 -0.77 3.75 -2.30
CA HIS A 192 0.11 4.80 -1.75
C HIS A 192 -0.54 5.50 -0.55
N SER A 193 -1.79 5.96 -0.69
CA SER A 193 -2.51 6.57 0.43
C SER A 193 -2.66 5.62 1.63
N TYR A 194 -2.89 4.31 1.38
CA TYR A 194 -2.94 3.32 2.46
C TYR A 194 -1.60 3.11 3.17
N PHE A 195 -0.48 3.13 2.44
CA PHE A 195 0.85 3.03 3.05
C PHE A 195 1.11 4.22 3.97
N THR A 196 0.70 5.43 3.56
CA THR A 196 0.76 6.63 4.41
C THR A 196 -0.10 6.45 5.66
N ILE A 197 -1.34 5.94 5.53
CA ILE A 197 -2.20 5.67 6.69
C ILE A 197 -1.47 4.75 7.67
N ARG A 198 -1.02 3.57 7.23
CA ARG A 198 -0.36 2.59 8.11
C ARG A 198 0.91 3.11 8.75
N THR A 199 1.68 3.90 8.01
CA THR A 199 2.92 4.52 8.51
C THR A 199 2.65 5.39 9.74
N HIS A 200 1.57 6.18 9.74
CA HIS A 200 1.27 7.11 10.83
C HIS A 200 0.23 6.62 11.84
N LEU A 201 -0.58 5.61 11.48
CA LEU A 201 -1.79 5.20 12.21
C LEU A 201 -1.52 4.96 13.69
N ARG A 202 -0.44 4.23 14.01
CA ARG A 202 -0.10 3.92 15.39
C ARG A 202 0.20 5.18 16.20
N LEU A 203 1.05 6.07 15.69
CA LEU A 203 1.40 7.30 16.39
C LEU A 203 0.20 8.23 16.51
N ALA A 204 -0.65 8.28 15.47
CA ALA A 204 -1.87 9.07 15.46
C ALA A 204 -2.88 8.61 16.52
N LEU A 205 -3.07 7.31 16.71
CA LEU A 205 -4.02 6.74 17.69
C LEU A 205 -3.45 6.66 19.11
N ALA A 206 -2.20 6.21 19.28
CA ALA A 206 -1.63 5.94 20.61
C ALA A 206 -1.25 7.20 21.38
N TYR A 207 -0.95 8.29 20.67
CA TYR A 207 -0.49 9.55 21.26
C TYR A 207 -1.34 10.73 20.81
N GLU A 208 -2.62 10.47 20.59
CA GLU A 208 -3.54 11.45 20.03
C GLU A 208 -3.53 12.77 20.81
N HIS A 209 -3.45 12.77 22.15
CA HIS A 209 -3.50 14.03 22.91
C HIS A 209 -2.16 14.77 23.05
N ASP A 210 -1.07 14.23 22.48
CA ASP A 210 0.26 14.81 22.60
C ASP A 210 0.61 15.63 21.34
N GLN A 211 0.88 16.92 21.54
CA GLN A 211 1.23 17.88 20.48
C GLN A 211 2.41 17.43 19.62
N ARG A 212 3.35 16.67 20.19
CA ARG A 212 4.52 16.15 19.46
C ARG A 212 4.12 15.23 18.30
N PHE A 213 2.93 14.65 18.35
CA PHE A 213 2.41 13.73 17.34
C PHE A 213 1.34 14.36 16.45
N LEU A 214 1.10 15.67 16.58
CA LEU A 214 0.10 16.37 15.76
C LEU A 214 0.37 16.20 14.25
N TYR A 215 1.64 16.23 13.82
CA TYR A 215 2.00 15.96 12.43
C TYR A 215 1.49 14.58 11.97
N ASN A 216 1.81 13.53 12.73
CA ASN A 216 1.38 12.17 12.40
C ASN A 216 -0.15 12.04 12.33
N PHE A 217 -0.85 12.67 13.28
CA PHE A 217 -2.30 12.70 13.28
C PHE A 217 -2.87 13.40 12.03
N MET A 218 -2.38 14.60 11.71
CA MET A 218 -2.85 15.36 10.54
C MET A 218 -2.54 14.65 9.23
N THR A 219 -1.34 14.06 9.09
CA THR A 219 -0.95 13.28 7.91
C THR A 219 -1.81 12.03 7.76
N CYS A 220 -2.04 11.29 8.85
CA CYS A 220 -2.91 10.11 8.84
C CYS A 220 -4.35 10.48 8.48
N PHE A 221 -4.89 11.56 9.06
CA PHE A 221 -6.24 12.05 8.77
C PHE A 221 -6.41 12.44 7.30
N SER A 222 -5.50 13.26 6.77
CA SER A 222 -5.51 13.67 5.36
C SER A 222 -5.43 12.45 4.43
N ALA A 223 -4.53 11.51 4.74
CA ALA A 223 -4.41 10.26 3.98
C ALA A 223 -5.69 9.41 4.06
N CYS A 224 -6.37 9.34 5.20
CA CYS A 224 -7.65 8.65 5.34
C CYS A 224 -8.76 9.29 4.50
N GLN A 225 -8.83 10.63 4.46
CA GLN A 225 -9.80 11.33 3.60
C GLN A 225 -9.54 11.04 2.12
N GLU A 226 -8.28 11.13 1.70
CA GLU A 226 -7.89 10.85 0.32
C GLU A 226 -8.16 9.38 -0.04
N HIS A 227 -7.85 8.45 0.86
CA HIS A 227 -8.09 7.03 0.67
C HIS A 227 -9.59 6.69 0.55
N ALA A 228 -10.43 7.32 1.37
CA ALA A 228 -11.88 7.14 1.30
C ALA A 228 -12.46 7.68 -0.03
N LYS A 229 -12.01 8.85 -0.51
CA LYS A 229 -12.41 9.37 -1.83
C LYS A 229 -12.02 8.40 -2.95
N ARG A 230 -10.77 7.94 -2.94
CA ARG A 230 -10.28 6.98 -3.92
C ARG A 230 -11.03 5.67 -3.87
N TYR A 231 -11.40 5.19 -2.68
CA TYR A 231 -12.23 3.99 -2.53
C TYR A 231 -13.59 4.16 -3.21
N ILE A 232 -14.28 5.27 -2.97
CA ILE A 232 -15.60 5.57 -3.57
C ILE A 232 -15.52 5.52 -5.10
N SER A 233 -14.49 6.11 -5.69
CA SER A 233 -14.32 6.15 -7.15
C SER A 233 -13.80 4.82 -7.72
N LEU A 234 -12.88 4.13 -7.03
CA LEU A 234 -12.22 2.91 -7.50
C LEU A 234 -13.10 1.66 -7.36
N ARG A 235 -13.75 1.48 -6.21
CA ARG A 235 -14.39 0.21 -5.84
C ARG A 235 -15.51 -0.22 -6.80
N PRO A 236 -16.35 0.67 -7.34
CA PRO A 236 -17.37 0.31 -8.32
C PRO A 236 -16.79 -0.17 -9.66
N LEU A 237 -15.59 0.27 -10.00
CA LEU A 237 -14.90 -0.03 -11.26
C LEU A 237 -14.14 -1.38 -11.22
N LEU A 238 -13.94 -1.96 -10.03
CA LEU A 238 -13.27 -3.26 -9.90
C LEU A 238 -14.16 -4.40 -10.45
N PRO A 239 -13.62 -5.31 -11.27
CA PRO A 239 -14.37 -6.45 -11.79
C PRO A 239 -14.91 -7.37 -10.69
N ALA A 240 -16.04 -8.03 -10.96
CA ALA A 240 -16.52 -9.12 -10.13
C ALA A 240 -15.45 -10.22 -10.05
N GLY A 241 -15.15 -10.70 -8.84
CA GLY A 241 -14.11 -11.70 -8.62
C GLY A 241 -12.67 -11.16 -8.60
N PHE A 242 -12.47 -9.84 -8.60
CA PHE A 242 -11.14 -9.27 -8.36
C PHE A 242 -10.56 -9.78 -7.03
N PHE A 243 -9.42 -10.46 -7.12
CA PHE A 243 -8.89 -11.29 -6.01
C PHE A 243 -8.58 -10.50 -4.73
N ALA A 244 -8.34 -9.19 -4.85
CA ALA A 244 -8.00 -8.32 -3.73
C ALA A 244 -9.18 -7.43 -3.27
N SER A 245 -10.42 -7.64 -3.74
CA SER A 245 -11.57 -6.82 -3.36
C SER A 245 -11.77 -6.76 -1.84
N SER A 246 -11.69 -7.90 -1.14
CA SER A 246 -11.83 -7.92 0.33
C SER A 246 -10.71 -7.17 1.04
N ILE A 247 -9.51 -7.11 0.45
CA ILE A 247 -8.39 -6.36 0.99
C ILE A 247 -8.67 -4.86 0.81
N VAL A 248 -9.06 -4.43 -0.39
CA VAL A 248 -9.47 -3.04 -0.68
C VAL A 248 -10.59 -2.61 0.27
N ASP A 249 -11.60 -3.44 0.49
CA ASP A 249 -12.69 -3.14 1.44
C ASP A 249 -12.17 -2.99 2.88
N LEU A 250 -11.27 -3.87 3.33
CA LEU A 250 -10.65 -3.78 4.65
C LEU A 250 -9.79 -2.51 4.83
N GLN A 251 -9.04 -2.14 3.81
CA GLN A 251 -8.18 -0.94 3.82
C GLN A 251 -9.02 0.34 3.94
N ALA A 252 -10.08 0.43 3.14
CA ALA A 252 -11.03 1.53 3.23
C ALA A 252 -11.73 1.56 4.59
N PHE A 253 -12.07 0.39 5.14
CA PHE A 253 -12.68 0.29 6.47
C PHE A 253 -11.76 0.85 7.55
N THR A 254 -10.45 0.53 7.51
CA THR A 254 -9.46 1.13 8.42
C THR A 254 -9.46 2.66 8.35
N ALA A 255 -9.49 3.23 7.14
CA ALA A 255 -9.54 4.68 6.96
C ALA A 255 -10.83 5.30 7.51
N ILE A 256 -11.99 4.69 7.23
CA ILE A 256 -13.29 5.15 7.70
C ILE A 256 -13.36 5.15 9.23
N VAL A 257 -12.92 4.06 9.87
CA VAL A 257 -12.89 3.96 11.34
C VAL A 257 -12.01 5.05 11.93
N PHE A 258 -10.82 5.30 11.37
CA PHE A 258 -9.98 6.40 11.82
C PHE A 258 -10.66 7.77 11.70
N LEU A 259 -11.32 8.04 10.58
CA LEU A 259 -12.06 9.30 10.36
C LEU A 259 -13.21 9.46 11.37
N LEU A 260 -13.96 8.39 11.66
CA LEU A 260 -15.02 8.41 12.66
C LEU A 260 -14.47 8.75 14.05
N LEU A 261 -13.43 8.04 14.49
CA LEU A 261 -12.77 8.29 15.78
C LEU A 261 -12.28 9.75 15.88
N ALA A 262 -11.58 10.24 14.86
CA ALA A 262 -11.07 11.61 14.82
C ALA A 262 -12.20 12.66 14.89
N THR A 263 -13.36 12.40 14.27
CA THR A 263 -14.49 13.34 14.31
C THR A 263 -15.29 13.29 15.60
N ASP A 264 -15.38 12.14 16.27
CA ASP A 264 -16.11 12.04 17.54
C ASP A 264 -15.31 12.67 18.69
N GLU A 265 -13.99 12.51 18.72
CA GLU A 265 -13.11 13.17 19.70
C GLU A 265 -13.07 14.70 19.56
N SER A 266 -13.24 15.22 18.33
CA SER A 266 -13.34 16.67 18.12
C SER A 266 -14.54 17.31 18.84
N LYS A 267 -15.57 16.51 19.18
CA LYS A 267 -16.77 16.98 19.88
C LYS A 267 -16.63 16.97 21.40
N THR A 268 -15.72 16.15 21.94
CA THR A 268 -15.52 15.94 23.38
C THR A 268 -14.39 16.80 23.94
N ALA A 269 -13.42 17.21 23.11
CA ALA A 269 -12.27 17.99 23.53
C ALA A 269 -12.61 19.48 23.78
N SER A 270 -12.83 19.87 25.04
CA SER A 270 -13.19 21.26 25.39
C SER A 270 -12.04 22.29 25.35
N SER A 271 -10.77 21.91 25.16
CA SER A 271 -9.69 22.90 25.33
C SER A 271 -8.30 22.62 24.74
N SER A 272 -8.09 21.67 23.82
CA SER A 272 -6.74 21.55 23.23
C SER A 272 -6.73 21.30 21.73
N VAL A 273 -6.01 22.18 21.03
CA VAL A 273 -5.65 22.19 19.61
C VAL A 273 -6.68 22.83 18.67
N ALA A 274 -6.62 24.16 18.54
CA ALA A 274 -7.33 24.93 17.50
C ALA A 274 -7.12 24.40 16.07
N SER A 275 -5.99 23.71 15.82
CA SER A 275 -5.69 23.04 14.54
C SER A 275 -6.60 21.85 14.24
N ARG A 276 -7.14 21.16 15.25
CA ARG A 276 -8.08 20.03 15.09
C ARG A 276 -9.52 20.49 14.94
N GLN A 277 -9.84 21.65 15.49
CA GLN A 277 -11.17 22.27 15.38
C GLN A 277 -11.48 22.77 13.96
N ASN A 278 -10.46 22.97 13.13
CA ASN A 278 -10.61 23.28 11.70
C ASN A 278 -10.92 22.06 10.83
N MET A 279 -11.02 20.86 11.41
CA MET A 279 -11.54 19.70 10.69
C MET A 279 -13.02 19.94 10.38
N ASN A 280 -13.36 19.99 9.09
CA ASN A 280 -14.75 20.08 8.66
C ASN A 280 -15.45 18.73 8.93
N ALA A 281 -15.85 18.53 10.19
CA ALA A 281 -16.45 17.28 10.66
C ALA A 281 -17.69 16.88 9.84
N GLN A 282 -18.44 17.86 9.34
CA GLN A 282 -19.60 17.61 8.48
C GLN A 282 -19.18 17.04 7.12
N GLN A 283 -18.15 17.61 6.50
CA GLN A 283 -17.62 17.09 5.24
C GLN A 283 -17.02 15.69 5.42
N THR A 284 -16.29 15.45 6.51
CA THR A 284 -15.74 14.12 6.80
C THR A 284 -16.84 13.08 7.02
N ARG A 285 -17.92 13.44 7.72
CA ARG A 285 -19.09 12.56 7.89
C ARG A 285 -19.75 12.22 6.56
N GLY A 286 -20.01 13.23 5.72
CA GLY A 286 -20.59 12.99 4.39
C GLY A 286 -19.69 12.11 3.50
N LEU A 287 -18.37 12.20 3.64
CA LEU A 287 -17.43 11.31 2.96
C LEU A 287 -17.51 9.87 3.51
N VAL A 288 -17.58 9.72 4.83
CA VAL A 288 -17.75 8.41 5.49
C VAL A 288 -19.06 7.75 5.04
N ASP A 289 -20.17 8.49 5.04
CA ASP A 289 -21.47 7.96 4.62
C ASP A 289 -21.43 7.41 3.18
N GLN A 290 -20.82 8.16 2.25
CA GLN A 290 -20.64 7.70 0.86
C GLN A 290 -19.74 6.46 0.74
N ALA A 291 -18.67 6.40 1.54
CA ALA A 291 -17.77 5.25 1.53
C ALA A 291 -18.45 4.00 2.10
N VAL A 292 -19.28 4.14 3.13
CA VAL A 292 -20.09 3.05 3.70
C VAL A 292 -21.14 2.59 2.70
N GLU A 293 -21.85 3.49 2.04
CA GLU A 293 -22.80 3.14 0.97
C GLU A 293 -22.10 2.36 -0.16
N THR A 294 -20.89 2.79 -0.54
CA THR A 294 -20.06 2.09 -1.54
C THR A 294 -19.72 0.67 -1.09
N MET A 295 -19.37 0.47 0.19
CA MET A 295 -19.13 -0.86 0.77
C MET A 295 -20.37 -1.75 0.75
N GLU A 296 -21.54 -1.21 1.09
CA GLU A 296 -22.80 -1.95 1.09
C GLU A 296 -23.18 -2.41 -0.33
N LEU A 297 -23.02 -1.52 -1.32
CA LEU A 297 -23.23 -1.85 -2.73
C LEU A 297 -22.24 -2.91 -3.20
N ALA A 298 -20.98 -2.80 -2.80
CA ALA A 298 -19.93 -3.75 -3.11
C ALA A 298 -20.22 -5.15 -2.54
N ALA A 299 -20.70 -5.24 -1.29
CA ALA A 299 -21.06 -6.50 -0.64
C ALA A 299 -22.19 -7.23 -1.37
N LYS A 300 -23.19 -6.50 -1.87
CA LYS A 300 -24.30 -7.05 -2.68
C LYS A 300 -23.85 -7.65 -4.01
N ARG A 301 -22.71 -7.21 -4.57
CA ARG A 301 -22.16 -7.76 -5.84
C ARG A 301 -21.40 -9.07 -5.64
N THR A 302 -21.03 -9.39 -4.40
CA THR A 302 -20.24 -10.59 -4.05
C THR A 302 -21.07 -11.72 -3.45
N ALA A 303 -22.33 -11.44 -3.08
CA ALA A 303 -23.32 -12.43 -2.64
C ALA A 303 -24.02 -13.06 -3.84
#